data_AF-A0A7S4FA61-F1
#
_entry.id   AF-A0A7S4FA61-F1
#
_cell.length_a   1.000
_cell.length_b   1.000
_cell.length_c   1.000
_cell.angle_alpha   90.00
_cell.angle_beta   90.00
_cell.angle_gamma   90.00
#
_symmetry.space_group_name_H-M   'P 1'
#
loop_
_entity.id
_entity.type
_entity.pdbx_description
1 polymer ?
#
loop_
_entity_poly.entity_id
_entity_poly.type
_entity_poly.pdbx_seq_one_letter_code
_entity_poly.pdbx_strand_id
1 'polypeptide(L)'
;KRAGFGANTRAGARAVPDDASPMLLRLLRAATPLRSFHELSVETGIAMPMIFKLAMHLAKWHRMRVVPPLTEESVFCAHPDAPLGPSAAAATDFDAAFSKVPIAYAQAMRLFSAPQRFGDLLRAQQLPARKLVQVTVYLWQRRLLQQLQTCALCTSPPPRPRSDASEQALERWRLFKQVQP
;
A
#
# COMPACT_ATOMS: atom_id res chain seq x y z
N LYS A 1 4.96 26.90 -4.35
CA LYS A 1 6.27 26.21 -4.37
C LYS A 1 6.07 24.71 -4.06
N ARG A 2 5.84 23.88 -5.08
CA ARG A 2 5.70 22.42 -4.92
C ARG A 2 7.09 21.81 -4.78
N ALA A 3 7.46 21.40 -3.57
CA ALA A 3 8.63 20.56 -3.35
C ALA A 3 8.31 19.15 -3.86
N GLY A 4 8.62 18.91 -5.13
CA GLY A 4 8.57 17.58 -5.74
C GLY A 4 9.53 16.66 -4.99
N PHE A 5 8.99 15.66 -4.32
CA PHE A 5 9.76 14.57 -3.74
C PHE A 5 10.16 13.63 -4.89
N GLY A 6 11.12 14.09 -5.70
CA GLY A 6 11.81 13.27 -6.67
C GLY A 6 12.89 12.48 -5.95
N ALA A 7 12.76 11.15 -5.95
CA ALA A 7 13.83 10.14 -5.85
C ALA A 7 13.31 8.87 -5.16
N ASN A 8 12.49 8.05 -5.86
CA ASN A 8 12.54 6.60 -5.64
C ASN A 8 11.87 5.72 -6.73
N THR A 9 11.84 6.16 -7.99
CA THR A 9 11.45 5.27 -9.12
C THR A 9 12.59 4.35 -9.60
N ARG A 10 13.77 4.36 -8.95
CA ARG A 10 14.92 3.55 -9.41
C ARG A 10 14.87 2.06 -9.08
N ALA A 11 13.94 1.60 -8.25
CA ALA A 11 13.84 0.17 -7.91
C ALA A 11 12.91 -0.66 -8.82
N GLY A 12 12.21 -0.03 -9.77
CA GLY A 12 11.26 -0.70 -10.69
C GLY A 12 11.73 -0.79 -12.15
N ALA A 13 12.76 -0.04 -12.54
CA ALA A 13 13.38 -0.13 -13.86
C ALA A 13 14.34 -1.32 -13.98
N ARG A 14 13.99 -2.45 -13.36
CA ARG A 14 14.65 -3.73 -13.60
C ARG A 14 14.17 -4.20 -14.97
N ALA A 15 14.81 -3.67 -16.01
CA ALA A 15 14.67 -3.95 -17.43
C ALA A 15 13.27 -4.46 -17.80
N VAL A 16 12.35 -3.53 -18.05
CA VAL A 16 11.18 -3.87 -18.85
C VAL A 16 11.74 -4.39 -20.18
N PRO A 17 11.42 -5.62 -20.61
CA PRO A 17 11.96 -6.16 -21.85
C PRO A 17 11.65 -5.19 -23.00
N ASP A 18 12.58 -5.06 -23.95
CA ASP A 18 12.44 -4.14 -25.08
C ASP A 18 11.16 -4.42 -25.89
N ASP A 19 10.65 -5.65 -25.83
CA ASP A 19 9.40 -6.10 -26.45
C ASP A 19 8.11 -5.72 -25.70
N ALA A 20 8.19 -4.88 -24.66
CA ALA A 20 7.00 -4.49 -23.91
C ALA A 20 6.07 -3.58 -24.71
N SER A 21 4.77 -3.84 -24.60
CA SER A 21 3.73 -3.02 -25.24
C SER A 21 3.94 -1.51 -24.97
N PRO A 22 3.86 -0.64 -25.99
CA PRO A 22 4.07 0.79 -25.83
C PRO A 22 3.07 1.43 -24.85
N MET A 23 1.88 0.85 -24.73
CA MET A 23 0.87 1.30 -23.77
C MET A 23 1.28 1.00 -22.32
N LEU A 24 1.89 -0.16 -22.09
CA LEU A 24 2.45 -0.52 -20.78
C LEU A 24 3.62 0.40 -20.42
N LEU A 25 4.51 0.69 -21.38
CA LEU A 25 5.61 1.62 -21.17
C LEU A 25 5.12 3.03 -20.82
N ARG A 26 4.09 3.54 -21.51
CA ARG A 26 3.45 4.83 -21.18
C ARG A 26 2.89 4.82 -19.75
N LEU A 27 2.17 3.77 -19.37
CA LEU A 27 1.63 3.64 -18.02
C LEU A 27 2.73 3.60 -16.97
N LEU A 28 3.79 2.80 -17.17
CA LEU A 28 4.91 2.66 -16.23
C LEU A 28 5.71 3.96 -16.07
N ARG A 29 5.85 4.76 -17.15
CA ARG A 29 6.52 6.07 -17.10
C ARG A 29 5.72 7.11 -16.31
N ALA A 30 4.39 7.06 -16.39
CA ALA A 30 3.51 7.95 -15.63
C ALA A 30 3.28 7.46 -14.19
N ALA A 31 3.35 6.14 -13.97
CA ALA A 31 3.03 5.51 -12.70
C ALA A 31 3.92 6.04 -11.57
N THR A 32 3.26 6.67 -10.58
CA THR A 32 3.88 7.10 -9.34
C THR A 32 2.97 6.66 -8.19
N PRO A 33 3.52 6.25 -7.03
CA PRO A 33 2.73 5.77 -5.90
C PRO A 33 1.82 6.84 -5.27
N LEU A 34 1.98 8.11 -5.68
CA LEU A 34 1.14 9.22 -5.27
C LEU A 34 -0.05 9.48 -6.20
N ARG A 35 -0.10 8.79 -7.36
CA ARG A 35 -1.15 8.98 -8.35
C ARG A 35 -2.17 7.86 -8.26
N SER A 36 -3.45 8.23 -8.32
CA SER A 36 -4.54 7.28 -8.47
C SER A 36 -4.60 6.72 -9.90
N PHE A 37 -5.24 5.56 -10.07
CA PHE A 37 -5.48 5.02 -11.42
C PHE A 37 -6.31 5.96 -12.30
N HIS A 38 -7.18 6.76 -11.69
CA HIS A 38 -7.94 7.77 -12.40
C HIS A 38 -7.05 8.88 -12.97
N GLU A 39 -6.15 9.42 -12.15
CA GLU A 39 -5.19 10.44 -12.62
C GLU A 39 -4.27 9.87 -13.71
N LEU A 40 -3.85 8.61 -13.59
CA LEU A 40 -3.07 7.93 -14.63
C LEU A 40 -3.87 7.76 -15.92
N SER A 41 -5.17 7.48 -15.84
CA SER A 41 -6.06 7.39 -17.00
C SER A 41 -6.13 8.71 -17.76
N VAL A 42 -6.32 9.82 -17.03
CA VAL A 42 -6.39 11.16 -17.61
C VAL A 42 -5.06 11.57 -18.23
N GLU A 43 -3.93 11.35 -17.54
CA GLU A 43 -2.60 11.75 -18.02
C GLU A 43 -2.12 10.92 -19.21
N THR A 44 -2.37 9.62 -19.20
CA THR A 44 -1.90 8.72 -20.27
C THR A 44 -2.89 8.62 -21.42
N GLY A 45 -4.15 9.03 -21.24
CA GLY A 45 -5.23 8.82 -22.21
C GLY A 45 -5.65 7.35 -22.35
N ILE A 46 -5.21 6.47 -21.45
CA ILE A 46 -5.57 5.05 -21.45
C ILE A 46 -6.90 4.89 -20.71
N ALA A 47 -7.87 4.19 -21.33
CA ALA A 47 -9.15 3.93 -20.69
C ALA A 47 -8.99 3.15 -19.37
N MET A 48 -9.77 3.51 -18.34
CA MET A 48 -9.72 2.90 -17.01
C MET A 48 -9.76 1.35 -17.01
N PRO A 49 -10.66 0.69 -17.79
CA PRO A 49 -10.69 -0.78 -17.82
C PRO A 49 -9.37 -1.39 -18.29
N MET A 50 -8.65 -0.70 -19.18
CA MET A 50 -7.36 -1.18 -19.66
C MET A 50 -6.26 -1.00 -18.62
N ILE A 51 -6.29 0.10 -17.85
CA ILE A 51 -5.37 0.27 -16.71
C ILE A 51 -5.56 -0.85 -15.68
N PHE A 52 -6.81 -1.20 -15.35
CA PHE A 52 -7.07 -2.32 -14.45
C PHE A 52 -6.55 -3.66 -15.00
N LYS A 53 -6.76 -3.94 -16.30
CA LYS A 53 -6.21 -5.14 -16.94
C LYS A 53 -4.69 -5.20 -16.86
N LEU A 54 -4.00 -4.10 -17.18
CA LEU A 54 -2.54 -4.00 -17.12
C LEU A 54 -2.03 -4.14 -15.66
N ALA A 55 -2.67 -3.46 -14.72
CA ALA A 55 -2.34 -3.54 -13.29
C ALA A 55 -2.49 -4.96 -12.75
N MET A 56 -3.60 -5.64 -13.08
CA MET A 56 -3.86 -7.04 -12.74
C MET A 56 -2.78 -7.96 -13.30
N HIS A 57 -2.39 -7.74 -14.55
CA HIS A 57 -1.36 -8.53 -15.21
C HIS A 57 0.00 -8.38 -14.53
N LEU A 58 0.41 -7.14 -14.23
CA LEU A 58 1.64 -6.86 -13.48
C LEU A 58 1.61 -7.41 -12.06
N ALA A 59 0.46 -7.34 -11.39
CA ALA A 59 0.27 -7.90 -10.05
C ALA A 59 0.41 -9.42 -10.04
N LYS A 60 -0.18 -10.11 -11.03
CA LYS A 60 -0.07 -11.58 -11.19
C LYS A 60 1.37 -12.05 -11.26
N TRP A 61 2.26 -11.28 -11.90
CA TRP A 61 3.69 -11.60 -11.98
C TRP A 61 4.55 -10.92 -10.92
N HIS A 62 3.94 -10.37 -9.88
CA HIS A 62 4.65 -9.72 -8.78
C HIS A 62 5.57 -8.56 -9.23
N ARG A 63 5.28 -7.97 -10.40
CA ARG A 63 6.00 -6.81 -10.96
C ARG A 63 5.43 -5.47 -10.49
N MET A 64 4.22 -5.48 -9.93
CA MET A 64 3.57 -4.31 -9.35
C MET A 64 2.82 -4.70 -8.09
N ARG A 65 2.66 -3.76 -7.15
CA ARG A 65 1.75 -3.86 -6.01
C ARG A 65 0.84 -2.64 -6.00
N VAL A 66 -0.46 -2.86 -5.92
CA VAL A 66 -1.43 -1.78 -5.66
C VAL A 66 -1.37 -1.47 -4.18
N VAL A 67 -1.12 -0.20 -3.87
CA VAL A 67 -0.98 0.29 -2.50
C VAL A 67 -2.18 1.23 -2.25
N PRO A 68 -3.01 0.99 -1.22
CA PRO A 68 -4.12 1.88 -0.91
C PRO A 68 -3.60 3.26 -0.45
N PRO A 69 -4.45 4.29 -0.44
CA PRO A 69 -4.05 5.59 0.10
C PRO A 69 -3.72 5.48 1.59
N LEU A 70 -2.72 6.25 2.02
CA LEU A 70 -2.38 6.39 3.43
C LEU A 70 -3.44 7.26 4.11
N THR A 71 -4.13 6.71 5.12
CA THR A 71 -5.13 7.41 5.93
C THR A 71 -4.76 7.35 7.40
N GLU A 72 -5.36 8.22 8.22
CA GLU A 72 -5.17 8.19 9.69
C GLU A 72 -5.66 6.87 10.31
N GLU A 73 -6.68 6.25 9.72
CA GLU A 73 -7.22 4.95 10.14
C GLU A 73 -6.39 3.76 9.66
N SER A 74 -5.39 3.99 8.83
CA SER A 74 -4.52 2.91 8.36
C SER A 74 -3.71 2.34 9.52
N VAL A 75 -3.86 1.05 9.79
CA VAL A 75 -3.08 0.34 10.81
C VAL A 75 -1.86 -0.28 10.15
N PHE A 76 -0.67 0.00 10.68
CA PHE A 76 0.58 -0.57 10.21
C PHE A 76 1.27 -1.39 11.29
N CYS A 77 1.98 -2.42 10.85
CA CYS A 77 2.98 -3.11 11.66
C CYS A 77 4.20 -3.47 10.80
N ALA A 78 5.31 -3.79 11.46
CA ALA A 78 6.49 -4.32 10.82
C ALA A 78 6.15 -5.63 10.08
N HIS A 79 6.70 -5.77 8.88
CA HIS A 79 6.60 -7.02 8.13
C HIS A 79 7.43 -8.10 8.85
N PRO A 80 6.95 -9.36 8.96
CA PRO A 80 7.69 -10.43 9.64
C PRO A 80 9.09 -10.65 9.04
N ASP A 81 9.20 -10.52 7.71
CA ASP A 81 10.46 -10.69 6.98
C ASP A 81 11.31 -9.40 6.91
N ALA A 82 10.95 -8.33 7.64
CA ALA A 82 11.71 -7.10 7.60
C ALA A 82 13.10 -7.32 8.26
N PRO A 83 14.20 -6.93 7.60
CA PRO A 83 15.51 -7.05 8.20
C PRO A 83 15.67 -6.01 9.32
N LEU A 84 15.72 -6.48 10.57
CA LEU A 84 15.84 -5.62 11.76
C LEU A 84 17.29 -5.39 12.21
N GLY A 85 18.25 -6.08 11.60
CA GLY A 85 19.66 -5.98 11.98
C GLY A 85 20.28 -4.62 11.60
N PRO A 86 21.23 -4.10 12.40
CA PRO A 86 21.87 -2.80 12.16
C PRO A 86 22.75 -2.77 10.89
N SER A 87 23.22 -3.93 10.42
CA SER A 87 24.02 -4.08 9.19
C SER A 87 23.17 -4.42 7.96
N ALA A 88 21.84 -4.35 8.06
CA ALA A 88 20.98 -4.61 6.92
C ALA A 88 21.18 -3.53 5.84
N ALA A 89 21.23 -3.92 4.56
CA ALA A 89 21.27 -2.97 3.45
C ALA A 89 20.09 -1.98 3.48
N ALA A 90 18.95 -2.39 4.05
CA ALA A 90 17.80 -1.53 4.27
C ALA A 90 18.08 -0.39 5.27
N ALA A 91 18.90 -0.64 6.30
CA ALA A 91 19.28 0.37 7.29
C ALA A 91 20.20 1.43 6.67
N THR A 92 21.24 1.00 5.93
CA THR A 92 22.15 1.92 5.23
C THR A 92 21.43 2.78 4.20
N ASP A 93 20.51 2.19 3.42
CA ASP A 93 19.69 2.90 2.45
C ASP A 93 18.74 3.91 3.11
N PHE A 94 18.20 3.55 4.28
CA PHE A 94 17.30 4.41 5.05
C PHE A 94 18.04 5.62 5.61
N ASP A 95 19.20 5.40 6.24
CA ASP A 95 20.00 6.46 6.85
C ASP A 95 20.54 7.42 5.77
N ALA A 96 20.90 6.89 4.59
CA ALA A 96 21.25 7.72 3.44
C ALA A 96 20.07 8.58 2.94
N ALA A 97 18.86 8.01 2.85
CA ALA A 97 17.67 8.71 2.38
C ALA A 97 17.15 9.76 3.39
N PHE A 98 17.32 9.51 4.69
CA PHE A 98 16.76 10.32 5.77
C PHE A 98 17.82 10.98 6.67
N SER A 99 19.04 11.18 6.20
CA SER A 99 20.15 11.81 6.93
C SER A 99 19.83 13.17 7.60
N LYS A 100 18.81 13.88 7.13
CA LYS A 100 18.34 15.18 7.69
C LYS A 100 17.21 15.05 8.71
N VAL A 101 16.72 13.85 8.97
CA VAL A 101 15.64 13.57 9.91
C VAL A 101 16.25 12.89 11.14
N PRO A 102 15.93 13.34 12.37
CA PRO A 102 16.48 12.76 13.59
C PRO A 102 15.76 11.45 13.94
N ILE A 103 15.72 10.49 13.02
CA ILE A 103 15.18 9.15 13.24
C ILE A 103 16.07 8.13 12.55
N ALA A 104 16.63 7.22 13.34
CA ALA A 104 17.38 6.09 12.81
C ALA A 104 16.44 4.98 12.34
N TYR A 105 16.91 4.12 11.44
CA TYR A 105 16.14 2.98 10.93
C TYR A 105 15.53 2.11 12.05
N ALA A 106 16.33 1.75 13.06
CA ALA A 106 15.88 0.92 14.19
C ALA A 106 14.75 1.60 14.99
N GLN A 107 14.84 2.92 15.18
CA GLN A 107 13.80 3.68 15.87
C GLN A 107 12.53 3.74 15.04
N ALA A 108 12.64 3.94 13.72
CA ALA A 108 11.49 3.91 12.82
C ALA A 108 10.81 2.52 12.82
N MET A 109 11.56 1.43 12.77
CA MET A 109 11.01 0.07 12.89
C MET A 109 10.33 -0.16 14.24
N ARG A 110 10.90 0.37 15.34
CA ARG A 110 10.32 0.26 16.68
C ARG A 110 8.94 0.94 16.78
N LEU A 111 8.67 2.00 16.03
CA LEU A 111 7.34 2.63 15.99
C LEU A 111 6.25 1.66 15.49
N PHE A 112 6.64 0.68 14.66
CA PHE A 112 5.73 -0.29 14.05
C PHE A 112 5.92 -1.70 14.61
N SER A 113 6.60 -1.87 15.74
CA SER A 113 6.80 -3.19 16.34
C SER A 113 5.50 -3.85 16.79
N ALA A 114 4.49 -3.03 17.12
CA ALA A 114 3.12 -3.45 17.35
C ALA A 114 2.18 -2.84 16.29
N PRO A 115 1.01 -3.43 16.05
CA PRO A 115 -0.05 -2.79 15.28
C PRO A 115 -0.38 -1.41 15.84
N GLN A 116 -0.22 -0.37 15.02
CA GLN A 116 -0.50 1.02 15.41
C GLN A 116 -1.31 1.71 14.32
N ARG A 117 -2.31 2.49 14.72
CA ARG A 117 -3.03 3.39 13.80
C ARG A 117 -2.12 4.55 13.44
N PHE A 118 -2.12 4.92 12.16
CA PHE A 118 -1.26 5.98 11.68
C PHE A 118 -1.60 7.34 12.29
N GLY A 119 -2.88 7.64 12.52
CA GLY A 119 -3.34 8.85 13.20
C GLY A 119 -2.86 8.96 14.66
N ASP A 120 -2.71 7.83 15.35
CA ASP A 120 -2.17 7.82 16.72
C ASP A 120 -0.67 8.11 16.71
N LEU A 121 0.06 7.51 15.75
CA LEU A 121 1.48 7.79 15.56
C LEU A 121 1.74 9.26 15.20
N LEU A 122 0.91 9.86 14.36
CA LEU A 122 1.00 11.28 14.00
C LEU A 122 0.87 12.21 15.21
N ARG A 123 0.05 11.82 16.20
CA ARG A 123 -0.17 12.59 17.44
C ARG A 123 0.88 12.32 18.51
N ALA A 124 1.36 11.08 18.61
CA ALA A 124 2.29 10.65 19.64
C ALA A 124 3.75 11.04 19.36
N GLN A 125 4.12 11.18 18.08
CA GLN A 125 5.49 11.48 17.70
C GLN A 125 5.76 12.99 17.69
N GLN A 126 6.89 13.40 18.26
CA GLN A 126 7.37 14.79 18.20
C GLN A 126 7.90 15.20 16.82
N LEU A 127 7.98 14.24 15.88
CA LEU A 127 8.40 14.48 14.51
C LEU A 127 7.31 15.23 13.73
N PRO A 128 7.68 16.15 12.82
CA PRO A 128 6.71 16.79 11.95
C PRO A 128 5.90 15.76 11.16
N ALA A 129 4.57 15.89 11.14
CA ALA A 129 3.66 14.96 10.46
C ALA A 129 4.11 14.59 9.03
N ARG A 130 4.56 15.59 8.26
CA ARG A 130 5.06 15.39 6.90
C ARG A 130 6.27 14.45 6.83
N LYS A 131 7.18 14.53 7.80
CA LYS A 131 8.35 13.64 7.88
C LYS A 131 7.94 12.23 8.24
N LEU A 132 7.01 12.08 9.19
CA LEU A 132 6.48 10.77 9.56
C LEU A 132 5.78 10.09 8.38
N VAL A 133 4.94 10.83 7.64
CA VAL A 133 4.32 10.33 6.39
C VAL A 133 5.38 9.86 5.39
N GLN A 134 6.44 10.66 5.16
CA GLN A 134 7.50 10.29 4.23
C GLN A 134 8.23 9.01 4.65
N VAL A 135 8.54 8.88 5.94
CA VAL A 135 9.17 7.69 6.52
C VAL A 135 8.25 6.48 6.37
N THR A 136 6.99 6.57 6.77
CA THR A 136 6.01 5.48 6.66
C THR A 136 5.83 5.04 5.21
N VAL A 137 5.66 5.97 4.28
CA VAL A 137 5.50 5.67 2.85
C VAL A 137 6.75 4.99 2.29
N TYR A 138 7.95 5.45 2.65
CA TYR A 138 9.20 4.83 2.22
C TYR A 138 9.31 3.37 2.71
N LEU A 139 9.07 3.14 4.00
CA LEU A 139 9.14 1.81 4.60
C LEU A 139 8.08 0.89 4.01
N TRP A 140 6.87 1.41 3.80
CA TRP A 140 5.78 0.67 3.22
C TRP A 140 6.06 0.25 1.79
N GLN A 141 6.56 1.17 0.94
CA GLN A 141 6.91 0.89 -0.46
C GLN A 141 7.96 -0.22 -0.60
N ARG A 142 8.88 -0.33 0.36
CA ARG A 142 9.96 -1.33 0.38
C ARG A 142 9.57 -2.66 1.04
N ARG A 143 8.28 -2.88 1.32
CA ARG A 143 7.76 -4.09 2.01
C ARG A 143 8.33 -4.30 3.42
N LEU A 144 8.76 -3.22 4.07
CA LEU A 144 9.21 -3.27 5.46
C LEU A 144 8.03 -3.13 6.44
N LEU A 145 6.94 -2.52 5.97
CA LEU A 145 5.68 -2.45 6.68
C LEU A 145 4.59 -3.23 5.93
N GLN A 146 3.67 -3.79 6.70
CA GLN A 146 2.41 -4.33 6.22
C GLN A 146 1.25 -3.52 6.79
N GLN A 147 0.23 -3.29 5.96
CA GLN A 147 -1.01 -2.66 6.42
C GLN A 147 -1.98 -3.75 6.86
N LEU A 148 -2.51 -3.61 8.07
CA LEU A 148 -3.56 -4.48 8.58
C LEU A 148 -4.92 -3.90 8.19
N GLN A 149 -5.72 -4.71 7.51
CA GLN A 149 -7.09 -4.37 7.18
C GLN A 149 -8.01 -5.17 8.10
N THR A 150 -8.80 -4.47 8.90
CA THR A 150 -9.81 -5.09 9.76
C THR A 150 -11.08 -5.31 8.94
N CYS A 151 -11.37 -6.56 8.59
CA CYS A 151 -12.67 -6.94 8.03
C CYS A 151 -13.58 -7.36 9.19
N ALA A 152 -14.60 -6.55 9.49
CA ALA A 152 -15.65 -6.96 10.42
C ALA A 152 -16.66 -7.85 9.68
N LEU A 153 -16.84 -9.08 10.12
CA LEU A 153 -17.91 -9.94 9.63
C LEU A 153 -19.17 -9.65 10.46
N CYS A 154 -20.17 -9.00 9.85
CA CYS A 154 -21.48 -8.87 10.47
C CYS A 154 -22.15 -10.25 10.55
N THR A 155 -22.34 -10.76 11.76
CA THR A 155 -23.01 -12.05 12.00
C THR A 155 -24.53 -11.92 12.11
N SER A 156 -25.06 -10.68 12.07
CA SER A 156 -26.50 -10.43 12.01
C SER A 156 -27.08 -10.90 10.68
N PRO A 157 -28.32 -11.42 10.66
CA PRO A 157 -28.97 -11.82 9.42
C PRO A 157 -29.06 -10.62 8.46
N PRO A 158 -28.84 -10.82 7.15
CA PRO A 158 -29.07 -9.77 6.18
C PRO A 158 -30.55 -9.33 6.23
N PRO A 159 -30.84 -8.05 5.92
CA PRO A 159 -32.22 -7.56 5.87
C PRO A 159 -33.06 -8.39 4.90
N ARG A 160 -34.40 -8.39 5.10
CA ARG A 160 -35.34 -9.18 4.28
C ARG A 160 -35.01 -9.05 2.80
N PRO A 161 -35.01 -10.17 2.04
CA PRO A 161 -34.59 -10.14 0.66
C PRO A 161 -35.48 -9.20 -0.15
N ARG A 162 -34.84 -8.27 -0.86
CA ARG A 162 -35.48 -7.33 -1.81
C ARG A 162 -35.10 -7.64 -3.27
N SER A 163 -34.14 -8.53 -3.47
CA SER A 163 -33.59 -8.96 -4.77
C SER A 163 -32.96 -10.35 -4.66
N ASP A 164 -32.74 -11.02 -5.80
CA ASP A 164 -32.09 -12.34 -5.87
C ASP A 164 -30.71 -12.35 -5.19
N ALA A 165 -29.96 -11.24 -5.28
CA ALA A 165 -28.68 -11.09 -4.61
C ALA A 165 -28.80 -11.08 -3.07
N SER A 166 -29.88 -10.52 -2.54
CA SER A 166 -30.14 -10.53 -1.09
C SER A 166 -30.66 -11.88 -0.59
N GLU A 167 -31.30 -12.67 -1.45
CA GLU A 167 -31.71 -14.04 -1.14
C GLU A 167 -30.50 -14.98 -1.08
N GLN A 168 -29.59 -14.87 -2.06
CA GLN A 168 -28.30 -15.58 -2.05
C GLN A 168 -27.44 -15.21 -0.82
N ALA A 169 -27.46 -13.93 -0.41
CA ALA A 169 -26.76 -13.49 0.81
C ALA A 169 -27.37 -14.11 2.08
N LEU A 170 -28.69 -14.25 2.14
CA LEU A 170 -29.40 -14.90 3.25
C LEU A 170 -29.11 -16.40 3.30
N GLU A 171 -29.06 -17.06 2.15
CA GLU A 171 -28.75 -18.49 2.05
C GLU A 171 -27.31 -18.78 2.50
N ARG A 172 -26.35 -17.95 2.08
CA ARG A 172 -24.96 -18.01 2.56
C ARG A 172 -24.86 -17.75 4.06
N TRP A 173 -25.66 -16.83 4.61
CA TRP A 173 -25.72 -16.59 6.05
C TRP A 173 -26.29 -17.80 6.82
N ARG A 174 -27.33 -18.47 6.30
CA ARG A 174 -27.90 -19.69 6.90
C ARG A 174 -26.88 -20.82 6.91
N LEU A 175 -26.18 -21.05 5.79
CA LEU A 175 -25.10 -22.04 5.71
C LEU A 175 -23.96 -21.72 6.67
N PHE A 176 -23.54 -20.45 6.76
CA PHE A 176 -22.55 -20.01 7.72
C PHE A 176 -22.95 -20.32 9.17
N LYS A 177 -24.22 -20.11 9.54
CA LYS A 177 -24.74 -20.45 10.87
C LYS A 177 -24.73 -21.95 11.17
N GLN A 178 -24.91 -22.81 10.16
CA GLN A 178 -24.88 -24.27 10.33
C GLN A 178 -23.46 -24.83 10.51
N VAL A 179 -22.43 -24.09 10.07
CA VAL A 179 -21.02 -24.51 10.10
C VAL A 179 -20.28 -23.99 11.35
N GLN A 180 -20.91 -23.14 12.17
CA GLN A 180 -20.33 -22.70 13.44
C GLN A 180 -20.35 -23.88 14.44
N PRO A 181 -19.23 -24.19 15.13
CA PRO A 181 -19.18 -25.21 16.19
C PRO A 181 -19.98 -24.79 17.43
#